data_AF-A0A1H2HHI7-F1
#
_entry.id   AF-A0A1H2HHI7-F1
#
_cell.length_a   1.000
_cell.length_b   1.000
_cell.length_c   1.000
_cell.angle_alpha   90.00
_cell.angle_beta   90.00
_cell.angle_gamma   90.00
#
_symmetry.space_group_name_H-M   'P 1'
#
loop_
_entity.id
_entity.type
_entity.pdbx_description
1 polymer ?
#
loop_
_entity_poly.entity_id
_entity_poly.type
_entity_poly.pdbx_seq_one_letter_code
_entity_poly.pdbx_strand_id
1 'polypeptide(L)'
;MSRLAFTFACLLLAGVCTPALAEVFTYVDADGNRVYTDQPKPGNAKRVEMAPLNKMPAVKRLSPPRPPAKAPVEPPYQVLRILFPAPDSVVEDAAGNLMVTINSEPALLPGHSYRLLFDGTQVGQPGRSAVFPLENLERGTHQLAVEIIDSQGLVVERTPSQPVHVRRVSLDSKRRAQPCKLPDYGVRPECALKDRPEPDNDIPFIPFI
;
A
#
# COMPACT_ATOMS: atom_id res chain seq x y z
N MET A 1 -75.28 31.32 -40.65
CA MET A 1 -75.35 30.15 -41.56
C MET A 1 -74.02 29.79 -42.24
N SER A 2 -73.01 30.67 -42.27
CA SER A 2 -71.74 30.43 -43.01
C SER A 2 -70.73 29.49 -42.30
N ARG A 3 -70.77 29.34 -40.97
CA ARG A 3 -69.81 28.48 -40.24
C ARG A 3 -70.09 26.98 -40.33
N LEU A 4 -71.36 26.57 -40.51
CA LEU A 4 -71.75 25.16 -40.65
C LEU A 4 -71.43 24.60 -42.05
N ALA A 5 -71.52 25.45 -43.09
CA ALA A 5 -71.18 25.09 -44.46
C ALA A 5 -69.66 24.88 -44.63
N PHE A 6 -68.84 25.70 -43.95
CA PHE A 6 -67.37 25.58 -44.02
C PHE A 6 -66.86 24.32 -43.29
N THR A 7 -67.50 23.91 -42.19
CA THR A 7 -67.17 22.66 -41.49
C THR A 7 -67.59 21.41 -42.28
N PHE A 8 -68.73 21.47 -43.00
CA PHE A 8 -69.15 20.37 -43.89
C PHE A 8 -68.24 20.23 -45.11
N ALA A 9 -67.75 21.34 -45.67
CA ALA A 9 -66.81 21.33 -46.80
C ALA A 9 -65.44 20.75 -46.42
N CYS A 10 -64.92 21.02 -45.22
CA CYS A 10 -63.67 20.41 -44.73
C CYS A 10 -63.83 18.91 -44.40
N LEU A 11 -65.00 18.47 -43.92
CA LEU A 11 -65.22 17.06 -43.61
C LEU A 11 -65.40 16.19 -44.87
N LEU A 12 -65.94 16.76 -45.95
CA LEU A 12 -66.04 16.07 -47.26
C LEU A 12 -64.69 15.95 -47.99
N LEU A 13 -63.74 16.85 -47.74
CA LEU A 13 -62.42 16.83 -48.40
C LEU A 13 -61.42 15.85 -47.75
N ALA A 14 -61.66 15.42 -46.51
CA ALA A 14 -60.80 14.47 -45.79
C ALA A 14 -61.08 12.98 -46.15
N GLY A 15 -62.14 12.69 -46.91
CA GLY A 15 -62.57 11.32 -47.21
C GLY A 15 -61.92 10.64 -48.43
N VAL A 16 -61.02 11.31 -49.17
CA VAL A 16 -60.55 10.82 -50.50
C VAL A 16 -59.07 10.40 -50.53
N CYS A 17 -58.34 10.46 -49.41
CA CYS A 17 -56.98 9.91 -49.36
C CYS A 17 -57.01 8.41 -49.04
N THR A 18 -57.35 7.59 -50.02
CA THR A 18 -56.98 6.17 -49.99
C THR A 18 -55.48 6.05 -50.28
N PRO A 19 -54.71 5.29 -49.48
CA PRO A 19 -53.32 5.00 -49.81
C PRO A 19 -53.31 4.16 -51.09
N ALA A 20 -52.79 4.72 -52.18
CA ALA A 20 -52.55 3.96 -53.41
C ALA A 20 -51.42 2.94 -53.13
N LEU A 21 -51.81 1.70 -52.89
CA LEU A 21 -50.87 0.58 -52.90
C LEU A 21 -50.44 0.36 -54.36
N ALA A 22 -49.19 0.71 -54.68
CA ALA A 22 -48.62 0.48 -56.00
C ALA A 22 -48.35 -1.01 -56.17
N GLU A 23 -49.22 -1.68 -56.93
CA GLU A 23 -49.11 -3.11 -57.22
C GLU A 23 -48.69 -3.29 -58.67
N VAL A 24 -47.58 -4.00 -58.89
CA VAL A 24 -47.04 -4.25 -60.24
C VAL A 24 -47.68 -5.52 -60.80
N PHE A 25 -48.35 -5.38 -61.94
CA PHE A 25 -48.99 -6.49 -62.65
C PHE A 25 -48.17 -6.89 -63.88
N THR A 26 -48.14 -8.19 -64.19
CA THR A 26 -47.50 -8.69 -65.42
C THR A 26 -48.50 -9.45 -66.29
N TYR A 27 -48.40 -9.24 -67.60
CA TYR A 27 -49.13 -10.01 -68.60
C TYR A 27 -48.23 -10.28 -69.82
N VAL A 28 -48.61 -11.27 -70.63
CA VAL A 28 -47.94 -11.59 -71.89
C VAL A 28 -48.81 -11.03 -73.01
N ASP A 29 -48.24 -10.21 -73.90
CA ASP A 29 -48.95 -9.65 -75.04
C ASP A 29 -49.12 -10.66 -76.18
N ALA A 30 -49.85 -10.27 -77.23
CA ALA A 30 -50.14 -11.15 -78.36
C ALA A 30 -48.88 -11.56 -79.16
N ASP A 31 -47.79 -10.82 -79.02
CA ASP A 31 -46.49 -11.08 -79.67
C ASP A 31 -45.57 -11.95 -78.80
N GLY A 32 -46.05 -12.42 -77.63
CA GLY A 32 -45.33 -13.30 -76.72
C GLY A 32 -44.39 -12.59 -75.74
N ASN A 33 -44.41 -11.25 -75.69
CA ASN A 33 -43.53 -10.48 -74.82
C ASN A 33 -44.18 -10.23 -73.45
N ARG A 34 -43.37 -10.35 -72.39
CA ARG A 34 -43.82 -10.12 -71.01
C ARG A 34 -43.71 -8.63 -70.68
N VAL A 35 -44.85 -7.99 -70.44
CA VAL A 35 -44.95 -6.57 -70.13
C VAL A 35 -45.33 -6.39 -68.66
N TYR A 36 -44.72 -5.41 -68.00
CA TYR A 36 -45.01 -5.01 -66.62
C TYR A 36 -45.76 -3.67 -66.62
N THR A 37 -46.84 -3.58 -65.86
CA THR A 37 -47.69 -2.38 -65.83
C THR A 37 -48.21 -2.10 -64.42
N ASP A 38 -48.33 -0.81 -64.11
CA ASP A 38 -48.90 -0.30 -62.86
C ASP A 38 -50.43 -0.12 -62.96
N GLN A 39 -51.05 -0.40 -64.12
CA GLN A 39 -52.49 -0.32 -64.35
C GLN A 39 -53.06 -1.68 -64.79
N PRO A 40 -53.99 -2.28 -64.04
CA PRO A 40 -54.53 -3.60 -64.40
C PRO A 40 -55.42 -3.50 -65.64
N LYS A 41 -55.03 -4.16 -66.74
CA LYS A 41 -55.92 -4.39 -67.89
C LYS A 41 -56.90 -5.53 -67.56
N PRO A 42 -58.20 -5.45 -67.95
CA PRO A 42 -59.13 -6.54 -67.75
C PRO A 42 -58.71 -7.74 -68.59
N GLY A 43 -58.49 -8.89 -67.95
CA GLY A 43 -58.49 -10.18 -68.63
C GLY A 43 -57.38 -11.16 -68.26
N ASN A 44 -56.17 -10.74 -67.84
CA ASN A 44 -55.07 -11.67 -67.52
C ASN A 44 -53.90 -11.04 -66.72
N ALA A 45 -54.17 -10.16 -65.76
CA ALA A 45 -53.15 -9.60 -64.89
C ALA A 45 -52.85 -10.53 -63.70
N LYS A 46 -51.64 -11.11 -63.63
CA LYS A 46 -51.18 -11.85 -62.44
C LYS A 46 -50.38 -10.92 -61.52
N ARG A 47 -50.74 -10.88 -60.23
CA ARG A 47 -50.07 -10.10 -59.19
C ARG A 47 -48.69 -10.71 -58.92
N VAL A 48 -47.64 -9.89 -58.93
CA VAL A 48 -46.28 -10.34 -58.62
C VAL A 48 -46.02 -10.12 -57.13
N GLU A 49 -45.90 -11.19 -56.36
CA GLU A 49 -45.44 -11.12 -54.96
C GLU A 49 -43.92 -10.93 -54.94
N MET A 50 -43.46 -9.85 -54.32
CA MET A 50 -42.03 -9.59 -54.14
C MET A 50 -41.48 -10.48 -53.01
N ALA A 51 -40.33 -11.10 -53.24
CA ALA A 51 -39.63 -11.87 -52.21
C ALA A 51 -39.16 -10.94 -51.06
N PRO A 52 -39.18 -11.41 -49.80
CA PRO A 52 -38.71 -10.62 -48.67
C PRO A 52 -37.21 -10.28 -48.81
N LEU A 53 -36.85 -9.06 -48.42
CA LEU A 53 -35.46 -8.60 -48.43
C LEU A 53 -34.58 -9.43 -47.48
N ASN A 54 -33.40 -9.83 -47.95
CA ASN A 54 -32.37 -10.47 -47.13
C ASN A 54 -31.91 -9.53 -46.01
N LYS A 55 -32.10 -9.94 -44.75
CA LYS A 55 -31.61 -9.22 -43.57
C LYS A 55 -30.51 -10.04 -42.90
N MET A 56 -29.37 -9.40 -42.63
CA MET A 56 -28.26 -10.02 -41.90
C MET A 56 -28.31 -9.61 -40.42
N PRO A 57 -28.06 -10.53 -39.46
CA PRO A 57 -28.08 -10.20 -38.04
C PRO A 57 -26.95 -9.22 -37.69
N ALA A 58 -27.24 -8.29 -36.77
CA ALA A 58 -26.25 -7.33 -36.30
C ALA A 58 -25.14 -8.04 -35.51
N VAL A 59 -23.90 -7.88 -35.95
CA VAL A 59 -22.72 -8.41 -35.24
C VAL A 59 -22.53 -7.64 -33.95
N LYS A 60 -22.62 -8.34 -32.81
CA LYS A 60 -22.36 -7.76 -31.48
C LYS A 60 -20.88 -7.40 -31.39
N ARG A 61 -20.55 -6.11 -31.39
CA ARG A 61 -19.18 -5.63 -31.13
C ARG A 61 -18.80 -6.02 -29.70
N LEU A 62 -17.77 -6.85 -29.57
CA LEU A 62 -17.11 -7.09 -28.28
C LEU A 62 -16.30 -5.85 -27.93
N SER A 63 -16.54 -5.28 -26.76
CA SER A 63 -15.73 -4.20 -26.23
C SER A 63 -14.30 -4.71 -25.98
N PRO A 64 -13.26 -3.92 -26.31
CA PRO A 64 -11.89 -4.32 -26.05
C PRO A 64 -11.65 -4.54 -24.54
N PRO A 65 -10.78 -5.49 -24.17
CA PRO A 65 -10.46 -5.75 -22.78
C PRO A 65 -9.87 -4.49 -22.14
N ARG A 66 -10.42 -4.10 -20.98
CA ARG A 66 -9.92 -2.97 -20.20
C ARG A 66 -8.50 -3.29 -19.75
N PRO A 67 -7.51 -2.41 -19.99
CA PRO A 67 -6.15 -2.64 -19.51
C PRO A 67 -6.17 -2.79 -17.97
N PRO A 68 -5.31 -3.65 -17.39
CA PRO A 68 -5.22 -3.80 -15.95
C PRO A 68 -4.92 -2.43 -15.34
N ALA A 69 -5.60 -2.10 -14.25
CA ALA A 69 -5.32 -0.89 -13.50
C ALA A 69 -3.84 -0.93 -13.07
N LYS A 70 -3.05 0.07 -13.48
CA LYS A 70 -1.68 0.20 -12.99
C LYS A 70 -1.73 0.31 -11.48
N ALA A 71 -1.00 -0.57 -10.80
CA ALA A 71 -0.81 -0.44 -9.36
C ALA A 71 -0.23 0.95 -9.05
N PRO A 72 -0.68 1.61 -7.96
CA PRO A 72 -0.06 2.85 -7.51
C PRO A 72 1.45 2.61 -7.35
N VAL A 73 2.27 3.44 -8.01
CA VAL A 73 3.72 3.41 -7.80
C VAL A 73 3.98 4.15 -6.50
N GLU A 74 4.43 3.42 -5.50
CA GLU A 74 4.84 4.02 -4.23
C GLU A 74 6.10 4.87 -4.42
N PRO A 75 6.18 6.04 -3.77
CA PRO A 75 7.38 6.86 -3.84
C PRO A 75 8.54 6.11 -3.15
N PRO A 76 9.76 6.15 -3.72
CA PRO A 76 10.92 5.55 -3.06
C PRO A 76 11.26 6.31 -1.78
N TYR A 77 11.88 5.62 -0.84
CA TYR A 77 12.51 6.27 0.30
C TYR A 77 13.77 6.99 -0.15
N GLN A 78 13.83 8.29 0.16
CA GLN A 78 14.97 9.15 -0.16
C GLN A 78 15.95 9.20 1.01
N VAL A 79 15.43 9.06 2.24
CA VAL A 79 16.21 9.06 3.46
C VAL A 79 15.78 7.89 4.32
N LEU A 80 16.75 7.15 4.83
CA LEU A 80 16.63 6.27 5.98
C LEU A 80 17.90 6.41 6.81
N ARG A 81 17.77 6.78 8.08
CA ARG A 81 18.93 6.96 8.97
C ARG A 81 18.61 6.66 10.42
N ILE A 82 19.63 6.25 11.16
CA ILE A 82 19.61 6.16 12.61
C ILE A 82 19.92 7.55 13.16
N LEU A 83 19.00 8.14 13.93
CA LEU A 83 19.18 9.44 14.59
C LEU A 83 19.92 9.30 15.92
N PHE A 84 19.64 8.22 16.64
CA PHE A 84 20.25 7.93 17.92
C PHE A 84 20.42 6.41 18.03
N PRO A 85 21.56 5.90 18.52
CA PRO A 85 22.78 6.63 18.87
C PRO A 85 23.46 7.28 17.65
N ALA A 86 24.37 8.24 17.88
CA ALA A 86 25.20 8.79 16.81
C ALA A 86 26.27 7.76 16.37
N PRO A 87 26.79 7.85 15.13
CA PRO A 87 27.89 7.00 14.68
C PRO A 87 29.10 7.07 15.61
N ASP A 88 29.71 5.92 15.90
CA ASP A 88 30.89 5.77 16.77
C ASP A 88 30.69 6.31 18.20
N SER A 89 29.45 6.50 18.63
CA SER A 89 29.17 7.00 19.98
C SER A 89 29.32 5.90 21.04
N VAL A 90 29.63 6.33 22.26
CA VAL A 90 29.71 5.46 23.44
C VAL A 90 28.40 5.53 24.21
N VAL A 91 27.79 4.37 24.41
CA VAL A 91 26.60 4.18 25.23
C VAL A 91 27.06 3.64 26.58
N GLU A 92 26.97 4.48 27.62
CA GLU A 92 27.33 4.11 28.99
C GLU A 92 26.06 3.80 29.80
N ASP A 93 25.68 2.53 29.84
CA ASP A 93 24.57 2.05 30.65
C ASP A 93 25.00 0.80 31.43
N ALA A 94 24.71 0.77 32.74
CA ALA A 94 25.13 -0.32 33.62
C ALA A 94 24.49 -1.67 33.28
N ALA A 95 23.24 -1.64 32.80
CA ALA A 95 22.48 -2.80 32.37
C ALA A 95 22.66 -3.09 30.87
N GLY A 96 23.34 -2.23 30.13
CA GLY A 96 23.50 -2.35 28.68
C GLY A 96 22.23 -2.01 27.91
N ASN A 97 21.44 -1.06 28.40
CA ASN A 97 20.26 -0.59 27.70
C ASN A 97 20.63 0.44 26.63
N LEU A 98 19.98 0.36 25.47
CA LEU A 98 20.16 1.28 24.35
C LEU A 98 18.83 1.53 23.64
N MET A 99 18.46 2.79 23.50
CA MET A 99 17.37 3.19 22.61
C MET A 99 17.91 3.45 21.22
N VAL A 100 17.30 2.89 20.18
CA VAL A 100 17.61 3.23 18.78
C VAL A 100 16.45 4.00 18.18
N THR A 101 16.72 5.21 17.69
CA THR A 101 15.73 6.09 17.07
C THR A 101 16.05 6.28 15.59
N ILE A 102 15.03 6.19 14.75
CA ILE A 102 15.14 6.13 13.29
C ILE A 102 14.36 7.30 12.67
N ASN A 103 14.81 7.73 11.49
CA ASN A 103 14.05 8.64 10.65
C ASN A 103 14.02 8.12 9.20
N SER A 104 12.87 8.27 8.54
CA SER A 104 12.71 8.03 7.11
C SER A 104 12.01 9.20 6.43
N GLU A 105 12.36 9.45 5.17
CA GLU A 105 11.66 10.40 4.29
C GLU A 105 11.36 9.72 2.95
N PRO A 106 10.07 9.60 2.54
CA PRO A 106 8.88 10.00 3.29
C PRO A 106 8.71 9.20 4.60
N ALA A 107 7.76 9.64 5.43
CA ALA A 107 7.37 8.85 6.60
C ALA A 107 6.95 7.44 6.17
N LEU A 108 7.16 6.46 7.06
CA LEU A 108 6.95 5.05 6.78
C LEU A 108 5.59 4.79 6.10
N LEU A 109 5.65 4.34 4.84
CA LEU A 109 4.49 4.09 4.00
C LEU A 109 3.55 3.04 4.62
N PRO A 110 2.25 3.07 4.32
CA PRO A 110 1.31 2.04 4.76
C PRO A 110 1.76 0.65 4.31
N GLY A 111 1.63 -0.36 5.18
CA GLY A 111 2.06 -1.73 4.88
C GLY A 111 3.56 -1.98 5.02
N HIS A 112 4.39 -0.94 5.13
CA HIS A 112 5.82 -1.08 5.41
C HIS A 112 6.11 -1.14 6.91
N SER A 113 7.24 -1.74 7.27
CA SER A 113 7.74 -1.88 8.65
C SER A 113 9.24 -1.65 8.73
N TYR A 114 9.71 -1.09 9.84
CA TYR A 114 11.12 -1.07 10.18
C TYR A 114 11.56 -2.41 10.77
N ARG A 115 12.75 -2.84 10.41
CA ARG A 115 13.46 -3.99 10.99
C ARG A 115 14.84 -3.53 11.46
N LEU A 116 15.10 -3.65 12.75
CA LEU A 116 16.42 -3.36 13.33
C LEU A 116 17.31 -4.61 13.24
N LEU A 117 18.55 -4.40 12.82
CA LEU A 117 19.62 -5.38 12.82
C LEU A 117 20.70 -4.94 13.83
N PHE A 118 21.10 -5.88 14.68
CA PHE A 118 22.20 -5.75 15.62
C PHE A 118 23.24 -6.83 15.29
N ASP A 119 24.45 -6.42 14.93
CA ASP A 119 25.52 -7.31 14.45
C ASP A 119 25.06 -8.21 13.28
N GLY A 120 24.22 -7.66 12.40
CA GLY A 120 23.64 -8.36 11.25
C GLY A 120 22.48 -9.30 11.59
N THR A 121 22.14 -9.47 12.87
CA THR A 121 21.01 -10.29 13.32
C THR A 121 19.79 -9.42 13.58
N GLN A 122 18.62 -9.86 13.13
CA GLN A 122 17.37 -9.17 13.44
C GLN A 122 17.10 -9.19 14.95
N VAL A 123 16.80 -8.02 15.50
CA VAL A 123 16.41 -7.86 16.90
C VAL A 123 14.98 -7.32 16.99
N GLY A 124 14.17 -7.98 17.80
CA GLY A 124 12.74 -7.67 17.90
C GLY A 124 11.94 -8.05 16.65
N GLN A 125 10.64 -7.77 16.70
CA GLN A 125 9.74 -7.95 15.57
C GLN A 125 9.75 -6.69 14.69
N PRO A 126 9.62 -6.82 13.35
CA PRO A 126 9.45 -5.67 12.50
C PRO A 126 8.17 -4.93 12.87
N GLY A 127 8.21 -3.60 12.85
CA GLY A 127 7.08 -2.79 13.28
C GLY A 127 7.10 -1.39 12.72
N ARG A 128 6.04 -0.64 12.99
CA ARG A 128 5.90 0.74 12.51
C ARG A 128 6.55 1.78 13.43
N SER A 129 6.98 1.37 14.62
CA SER A 129 7.69 2.24 15.56
C SER A 129 9.06 2.60 15.00
N ALA A 130 9.38 3.88 14.98
CA ALA A 130 10.72 4.38 14.64
C ALA A 130 11.69 4.31 15.84
N VAL A 131 11.25 3.72 16.96
CA VAL A 131 12.02 3.60 18.20
C VAL A 131 12.08 2.14 18.62
N PHE A 132 13.29 1.65 18.86
CA PHE A 132 13.59 0.28 19.25
C PHE A 132 14.38 0.26 20.56
N PRO A 133 13.80 -0.26 21.65
CA PRO A 133 14.55 -0.51 22.87
C PRO A 133 15.35 -1.80 22.73
N LEU A 134 16.64 -1.73 23.06
CA LEU A 134 17.53 -2.86 23.23
C LEU A 134 17.94 -2.92 24.70
N GLU A 135 17.95 -4.11 25.26
CA GLU A 135 18.28 -4.36 26.66
C GLU A 135 19.36 -5.42 26.74
N ASN A 136 20.12 -5.38 27.83
CA ASN A 136 21.15 -6.37 28.12
C ASN A 136 22.15 -6.55 26.96
N LEU A 137 22.57 -5.46 26.31
CA LEU A 137 23.62 -5.48 25.29
C LEU A 137 24.99 -5.75 25.89
N GLU A 138 25.74 -6.67 25.29
CA GLU A 138 27.10 -6.97 25.73
C GLU A 138 28.02 -5.76 25.60
N ARG A 139 29.10 -5.73 26.39
CA ARG A 139 30.10 -4.66 26.28
C ARG A 139 30.95 -4.87 25.03
N GLY A 140 31.28 -3.79 24.33
CA GLY A 140 32.15 -3.87 23.15
C GLY A 140 31.69 -2.95 22.03
N THR A 141 32.18 -3.23 20.83
CA THR A 141 31.78 -2.54 19.61
C THR A 141 30.77 -3.40 18.87
N HIS A 142 29.64 -2.80 18.55
CA HIS A 142 28.53 -3.45 17.86
C HIS A 142 28.16 -2.65 16.62
N GLN A 143 27.43 -3.29 15.73
CA GLN A 143 27.00 -2.76 14.44
C GLN A 143 25.49 -2.65 14.40
N LEU A 144 24.98 -1.44 14.19
CA LEU A 144 23.56 -1.17 14.02
C LEU A 144 23.24 -0.93 12.55
N ALA A 145 22.19 -1.56 12.05
CA ALA A 145 21.62 -1.24 10.75
C ALA A 145 20.10 -1.35 10.82
N VAL A 146 19.41 -0.58 9.99
CA VAL A 146 17.94 -0.61 9.91
C VAL A 146 17.53 -0.83 8.47
N GLU A 147 16.51 -1.66 8.31
CA GLU A 147 15.87 -1.94 7.04
C GLU A 147 14.42 -1.48 7.08
N ILE A 148 13.91 -0.99 5.96
CA ILE A 148 12.48 -0.91 5.72
C ILE A 148 12.09 -2.13 4.88
N ILE A 149 11.12 -2.89 5.36
CA ILE A 149 10.54 -4.02 4.64
C ILE A 149 9.10 -3.74 4.22
N ASP A 150 8.71 -4.28 3.08
CA ASP A 150 7.33 -4.19 2.58
C ASP A 150 6.40 -5.24 3.21
N SER A 151 5.14 -5.24 2.77
CA SER A 151 4.13 -6.20 3.22
C SER A 151 4.44 -7.66 2.87
N GLN A 152 5.35 -7.91 1.93
CA GLN A 152 5.82 -9.23 1.51
C GLN A 152 7.13 -9.62 2.21
N GLY A 153 7.70 -8.74 3.03
CA GLY A 153 8.96 -8.94 3.74
C GLY A 153 10.21 -8.63 2.91
N LEU A 154 10.06 -8.02 1.73
CA LEU A 154 11.19 -7.62 0.89
C LEU A 154 11.82 -6.34 1.43
N VAL A 155 13.14 -6.25 1.39
CA VAL A 155 13.88 -5.05 1.81
C VAL A 155 13.74 -3.99 0.73
N VAL A 156 13.11 -2.88 1.10
CA VAL A 156 12.90 -1.71 0.22
C VAL A 156 14.06 -0.74 0.34
N GLU A 157 14.57 -0.52 1.56
CA GLU A 157 15.65 0.43 1.85
C GLU A 157 16.46 -0.05 3.05
N ARG A 158 17.75 0.30 3.12
CA ARG A 158 18.64 -0.14 4.20
C ARG A 158 19.69 0.92 4.54
N THR A 159 19.87 1.18 5.83
CA THR A 159 20.97 2.05 6.28
C THR A 159 22.33 1.37 6.11
N PRO A 160 23.40 2.16 5.94
CA PRO A 160 24.75 1.69 6.23
C PRO A 160 24.84 1.10 7.65
N SER A 161 25.80 0.18 7.84
CA SER A 161 26.13 -0.33 9.17
C SER A 161 26.83 0.77 9.96
N GLN A 162 26.28 1.10 11.12
CA GLN A 162 26.77 2.15 12.00
C GLN A 162 27.38 1.52 13.27
N PRO A 163 28.67 1.75 13.55
CA PRO A 163 29.30 1.30 14.78
C PRO A 163 28.74 2.04 16.01
N VAL A 164 28.58 1.30 17.10
CA VAL A 164 28.27 1.83 18.44
C VAL A 164 29.12 1.11 19.47
N HIS A 165 29.56 1.82 20.51
CA HIS A 165 30.37 1.25 21.58
C HIS A 165 29.56 1.16 22.87
N VAL A 166 29.30 -0.06 23.35
CA VAL A 166 28.57 -0.30 24.59
C VAL A 166 29.57 -0.46 25.74
N ARG A 167 29.43 0.38 26.76
CA ARG A 167 30.25 0.33 27.98
C ARG A 167 29.37 0.08 29.19
N ARG A 168 29.53 -1.10 29.80
CA ARG A 168 28.96 -1.40 31.12
C ARG A 168 29.93 -0.98 32.23
N VAL A 169 29.42 -0.30 33.24
CA VAL A 169 30.21 0.08 34.43
C VAL A 169 30.54 -1.17 35.27
N SER A 170 31.83 -1.38 35.54
CA SER A 170 32.26 -2.48 36.40
C SER A 170 32.02 -2.17 37.89
N LEU A 171 31.95 -3.21 38.72
CA LEU A 171 31.90 -3.05 40.18
C LEU A 171 33.13 -2.29 40.70
N ASP A 172 34.31 -2.54 40.12
CA ASP A 172 35.52 -1.79 40.46
C ASP A 172 35.42 -0.30 40.12
N SER A 173 34.82 0.04 38.97
CA SER A 173 34.56 1.44 38.60
C SER A 173 33.62 2.11 39.60
N LYS A 174 32.57 1.39 40.04
CA LYS A 174 31.65 1.88 41.08
C LYS A 174 32.36 2.08 42.42
N ARG A 175 33.21 1.14 42.84
CA ARG A 175 34.02 1.23 44.06
C ARG A 175 35.03 2.38 44.00
N ARG A 176 35.63 2.65 42.85
CA ARG A 176 36.55 3.79 42.68
C ARG A 176 35.81 5.13 42.76
N ALA A 177 34.60 5.21 42.19
CA ALA A 177 33.77 6.41 42.26
C ALA A 177 33.21 6.66 43.67
N GLN A 178 32.80 5.59 44.37
CA GLN A 178 32.31 5.64 45.74
C GLN A 178 32.99 4.55 46.59
N PRO A 179 34.13 4.87 47.23
CA PRO A 179 34.88 3.93 48.07
C PRO A 179 34.02 3.29 49.15
N CYS A 180 34.23 2.00 49.40
CA CYS A 180 33.51 1.24 50.42
C CYS A 180 33.92 1.69 51.83
N LYS A 181 32.94 2.04 52.66
CA LYS A 181 33.12 2.26 54.10
C LYS A 181 32.86 0.96 54.86
N LEU A 182 33.31 0.87 56.12
CA LEU A 182 33.07 -0.29 57.00
C LEU A 182 31.62 -0.84 57.01
N PRO A 183 30.56 0.00 57.07
CA PRO A 183 29.18 -0.50 57.03
C PRO A 183 28.70 -0.95 55.64
N ASP A 184 29.41 -0.60 54.56
CA ASP A 184 28.99 -0.89 53.19
C ASP A 184 29.30 -2.34 52.77
N TYR A 185 30.26 -2.97 53.46
CA TYR A 185 30.71 -4.34 53.17
C TYR A 185 29.60 -5.36 53.44
N GLY A 186 29.25 -6.14 52.42
CA GLY A 186 28.17 -7.12 52.45
C GLY A 186 26.78 -6.56 52.12
N VAL A 187 26.65 -5.24 51.97
CA VAL A 187 25.40 -4.57 51.57
C VAL A 187 25.44 -4.19 50.09
N ARG A 188 26.53 -3.54 49.67
CA ARG A 188 26.74 -3.12 48.28
C ARG A 188 27.42 -4.26 47.50
N PRO A 189 26.95 -4.63 46.29
CA PRO A 189 27.58 -5.68 45.48
C PRO A 189 29.06 -5.45 45.19
N GLU A 190 29.48 -4.19 45.07
CA GLU A 190 30.86 -3.76 44.87
C GLU A 190 31.74 -3.82 46.14
N CYS A 191 31.16 -4.03 47.32
CA CYS A 191 31.83 -4.10 48.61
C CYS A 191 31.67 -5.51 49.21
N ALA A 192 32.41 -6.48 48.69
CA ALA A 192 32.30 -7.86 49.16
C ALA A 192 32.81 -8.01 50.60
N LEU A 193 32.11 -8.78 51.45
CA LEU A 193 32.45 -8.93 52.87
C LEU A 193 33.88 -9.47 53.10
N LYS A 194 34.38 -10.30 52.17
CA LYS A 194 35.76 -10.82 52.17
C LYS A 194 36.85 -9.74 52.07
N ASP A 195 36.52 -8.57 51.52
CA ASP A 195 37.47 -7.48 51.31
C ASP A 195 37.40 -6.44 52.45
N ARG A 196 36.61 -6.72 53.50
CA ARG A 196 36.44 -5.82 54.65
C ARG A 196 37.76 -5.77 55.43
N PRO A 197 38.31 -4.56 55.69
CA PRO A 197 39.52 -4.43 56.51
C PRO A 197 39.25 -4.92 57.93
N GLU A 198 40.21 -5.66 58.48
CA GLU A 198 40.20 -6.07 59.88
C GLU A 198 40.33 -4.83 60.79
N PRO A 199 39.68 -4.83 61.97
CA PRO A 199 39.86 -3.75 62.92
C PRO A 199 41.33 -3.69 63.36
N ASP A 200 41.91 -2.50 63.28
CA ASP A 200 43.27 -2.25 63.75
C ASP A 200 43.30 -2.39 65.28
N ASN A 201 43.97 -3.44 65.76
CA ASN A 201 44.13 -3.71 67.19
C ASN A 201 45.36 -3.00 67.79
N ASP A 202 46.14 -2.26 66.98
CA ASP A 202 47.31 -1.48 67.44
C ASP A 202 46.92 -0.09 67.95
N ILE A 203 45.91 -0.02 68.83
CA ILE A 203 45.71 1.17 69.65
C ILE A 203 46.63 1.02 70.88
N PRO A 204 47.76 1.75 70.98
CA PRO A 204 48.55 1.73 72.20
C PRO A 204 47.66 2.23 73.34
N PHE A 205 47.37 1.37 74.30
CA PHE A 205 46.78 1.75 75.56
C PHE A 205 47.76 2.70 76.25
N ILE A 206 47.57 4.01 76.07
CA ILE A 206 48.25 5.02 76.87
C ILE A 206 47.48 5.06 78.19
N PRO A 207 48.03 4.56 79.32
CA PRO A 207 47.39 4.73 80.61
C PRO A 207 47.34 6.23 80.91
N PHE A 208 46.14 6.77 81.08
CA PHE A 208 45.95 8.11 81.62
C PHE A 208 46.44 8.09 83.08
N ILE A 209 47.58 8.74 83.34
CA ILE A 209 48.12 9.03 84.68
C ILE A 209 47.45 10.29 85.22
#